data_AF-A0A3Y2DIG6-F1
#
_entry.id   AF-A0A3Y2DIG6-F1
#
_cell.length_a   1.000
_cell.length_b   1.000
_cell.length_c   1.000
_cell.angle_alpha   90.00
_cell.angle_beta   90.00
_cell.angle_gamma   90.00
#
_symmetry.space_group_name_H-M   'P 1'
#
loop_
_entity.id
_entity.type
_entity.pdbx_description
1 polymer ?
#
loop_
_entity_poly.entity_id
_entity_poly.type
_entity_poly.pdbx_seq_one_letter_code
_entity_poly.pdbx_strand_id
1 'polypeptide(L)'
;MNAQLTEIMRLITNLIRTGTVTEVDRENWLCRVKVGELETNWINWLTLRAGNARTWWRPSEGEQVVLLSLGGNLETAFALPAIYSNQFAPPSTSADACVTEHPDGGWFEYEPATGRWYVRGIKSMVIEAADNITLKTSEFVLEADRTRINSEVVINGGVTQGGGAMSSNGIVVDAHQHTGVLKGGDTTGGPV
;
A
#
# COMPACT_ATOMS: atom_id res chain seq x y z
N MET A 1 -0.88 46.85 32.04
CA MET A 1 -0.88 45.42 31.65
C MET A 1 0.56 44.93 31.77
N ASN A 2 0.82 43.85 32.52
CA ASN A 2 2.17 43.39 32.80
C ASN A 2 2.79 42.77 31.53
N ALA A 3 3.79 43.42 30.92
CA ALA A 3 4.38 42.99 29.65
C ALA A 3 4.92 41.56 29.69
N GLN A 4 5.43 41.12 30.85
CA GLN A 4 5.89 39.73 31.05
C GLN A 4 4.73 38.74 30.97
N LEU A 5 3.57 39.08 31.53
CA LEU A 5 2.38 38.23 31.46
C LEU A 5 1.88 38.11 30.02
N THR A 6 1.87 39.20 29.26
CA THR A 6 1.47 39.17 27.84
C THR A 6 2.39 38.28 27.01
N GLU A 7 3.71 38.37 27.21
CA GLU A 7 4.67 37.56 26.46
C GLU A 7 4.59 36.07 26.84
N ILE A 8 4.43 35.76 28.13
CA ILE A 8 4.21 34.38 28.59
C ILE A 8 2.94 33.80 27.95
N MET A 9 1.85 34.56 27.91
CA MET A 9 0.61 34.12 27.26
C MET A 9 0.79 33.91 25.74
N ARG A 10 1.58 34.76 25.07
CA ARG A 10 1.92 34.58 23.65
C ARG A 10 2.71 33.28 23.41
N LEU A 11 3.72 33.01 24.23
CA LEU A 11 4.52 31.78 24.12
C LEU A 11 3.68 30.54 24.42
N ILE A 12 2.87 30.56 25.48
CA ILE A 12 1.99 29.45 25.86
C ILE A 12 1.00 29.13 24.73
N THR A 13 0.36 30.15 24.15
CA THR A 13 -0.59 29.98 23.04
C THR A 13 0.06 29.56 21.71
N ASN A 14 1.39 29.64 21.62
CA ASN A 14 2.14 29.17 20.45
C ASN A 14 2.72 27.76 20.64
N LEU A 15 2.73 27.20 21.86
CA LEU A 15 3.29 25.86 22.12
C LEU A 15 2.63 24.79 21.26
N ILE A 16 1.29 24.83 21.14
CA ILE A 16 0.50 23.88 20.35
C ILE A 16 -0.48 24.66 19.50
N ARG A 17 -0.40 24.49 18.18
CA ARG A 17 -1.29 25.15 17.21
C ARG A 17 -1.71 24.17 16.13
N THR A 18 -2.78 24.47 15.41
CA THR A 18 -3.17 23.76 14.19
C THR A 18 -2.84 24.61 12.98
N GLY A 19 -2.46 23.99 11.88
CA GLY A 19 -2.19 24.68 10.63
C GLY A 19 -2.41 23.80 9.41
N THR A 20 -2.16 24.36 8.24
CA THR A 20 -2.29 23.69 6.94
C THR A 20 -0.97 23.74 6.21
N VAL A 21 -0.51 22.60 5.72
CA VAL A 21 0.74 22.50 4.94
C VAL A 21 0.58 23.30 3.64
N THR A 22 1.50 24.23 3.39
CA THR A 22 1.50 25.08 2.19
C THR A 22 2.52 24.61 1.16
N GLU A 23 3.68 24.15 1.62
CA GLU A 23 4.78 23.71 0.77
C GLU A 23 5.52 22.55 1.41
N VAL A 24 6.11 21.69 0.57
CA VAL A 24 6.89 20.54 1.05
C VAL A 24 8.19 20.38 0.25
N ASP A 25 9.31 20.50 0.95
CA ASP A 25 10.65 20.22 0.45
C ASP A 25 10.95 18.73 0.60
N ARG A 26 11.03 18.06 -0.54
CA ARG A 26 11.27 16.62 -0.63
C ARG A 26 12.73 16.24 -0.42
N GLU A 27 13.65 17.15 -0.75
CA GLU A 27 15.10 16.90 -0.69
C GLU A 27 15.61 17.00 0.75
N ASN A 28 15.14 18.01 1.48
CA ASN A 28 15.56 18.26 2.86
C ASN A 28 14.61 17.71 3.93
N TRP A 29 13.49 17.10 3.52
CA TRP A 29 12.47 16.52 4.40
C TRP A 29 11.83 17.56 5.34
N LEU A 30 11.47 18.73 4.77
CA LEU A 30 10.88 19.86 5.49
C LEU A 30 9.53 20.27 4.90
N CYS A 31 8.65 20.84 5.71
CA CYS A 31 7.40 21.44 5.26
C CYS A 31 7.24 22.87 5.80
N ARG A 32 6.44 23.67 5.09
CA ARG A 32 5.93 24.95 5.59
C ARG A 32 4.47 24.80 5.94
N VAL A 33 4.07 25.43 7.03
CA VAL A 33 2.70 25.33 7.56
C VAL A 33 2.15 26.73 7.82
N LYS A 34 0.99 27.01 7.23
CA LYS A 34 0.23 28.24 7.51
C LYS A 34 -0.59 28.07 8.78
N VAL A 35 -0.50 29.05 9.67
CA VAL A 35 -1.20 29.10 10.96
C VAL A 35 -1.84 30.48 11.14
N GLY A 36 -3.14 30.57 10.81
CA GLY A 36 -3.82 31.86 10.69
C GLY A 36 -3.18 32.71 9.59
N GLU A 37 -2.72 33.91 9.93
CA GLU A 37 -2.01 34.81 9.02
C GLU A 37 -0.48 34.60 9.02
N LEU A 38 0.03 33.69 9.86
CA LEU A 38 1.45 33.38 9.92
C LEU A 38 1.78 32.17 9.07
N GLU A 39 3.03 32.08 8.65
CA GLU A 39 3.59 30.90 7.99
C GLU A 39 4.91 30.55 8.66
N THR A 40 5.15 29.26 8.89
CA THR A 40 6.42 28.82 9.46
C THR A 40 7.58 29.00 8.47
N ASN A 41 8.80 28.97 9.00
CA ASN A 41 9.94 28.59 8.19
C ASN A 41 9.85 27.10 7.79
N TRP A 42 10.84 26.59 7.09
CA TRP A 42 11.01 25.17 6.86
C TRP A 42 11.22 24.43 8.19
N ILE A 43 10.29 23.53 8.49
CA ILE A 43 10.30 22.72 9.72
C ILE A 43 10.18 21.23 9.40
N ASN A 44 10.70 20.40 10.29
CA ASN A 44 10.55 18.95 10.18
C ASN A 44 9.11 18.52 10.47
N TRP A 45 8.64 17.49 9.77
CA TRP A 45 7.45 16.76 10.19
C TRP A 45 7.81 15.49 10.96
N LEU A 46 6.93 15.09 11.88
CA LEU A 46 7.04 13.85 12.63
C LEU A 46 6.53 12.67 11.78
N THR A 47 7.14 11.51 11.98
CA THR A 47 6.77 10.25 11.33
C THR A 47 6.62 9.15 12.38
N LEU A 48 5.99 8.04 12.02
CA LEU A 48 5.74 6.93 12.95
C LEU A 48 7.03 6.36 13.56
N ARG A 49 8.10 6.23 12.76
CA ARG A 49 9.42 5.72 13.19
C ARG A 49 10.56 6.42 12.45
N ALA A 50 11.58 6.87 13.18
CA ALA A 50 12.79 7.51 12.62
C ALA A 50 14.08 6.99 13.29
N GLY A 51 14.18 5.68 13.54
CA GLY A 51 15.35 5.03 14.15
C GLY A 51 15.94 3.94 13.24
N ASN A 52 16.30 2.77 13.81
CA ASN A 52 16.73 1.60 13.01
C ASN A 52 15.66 1.18 12.00
N ALA A 53 14.39 1.20 12.42
CA ALA A 53 13.26 1.16 11.52
C ALA A 53 12.82 2.59 11.18
N ARG A 54 12.48 2.83 9.92
CA ARG A 54 12.11 4.14 9.37
C ARG A 54 10.83 4.03 8.58
N THR A 55 9.92 4.98 8.77
CA THR A 55 8.72 5.15 7.95
C THR A 55 8.84 6.40 7.12
N TRP A 56 8.35 6.34 5.89
CA TRP A 56 8.32 7.50 4.99
C TRP A 56 6.91 7.67 4.45
N TRP A 57 6.26 8.74 4.89
CA TRP A 57 5.01 9.22 4.32
C TRP A 57 5.03 10.74 4.47
N ARG A 58 5.36 11.40 3.37
CA ARG A 58 5.45 12.86 3.33
C ARG A 58 4.03 13.47 3.43
N PRO A 59 3.85 14.60 4.14
CA PRO A 59 2.60 15.33 4.12
C PRO A 59 2.27 15.92 2.75
N SER A 60 0.98 16.14 2.49
CA SER A 60 0.47 16.77 1.27
C SER A 60 0.19 18.26 1.47
N GLU A 61 0.30 19.04 0.42
CA GLU A 61 -0.19 20.43 0.44
C GLU A 61 -1.71 20.43 0.69
N GLY A 62 -2.17 21.33 1.56
CA GLY A 62 -3.56 21.37 2.04
C GLY A 62 -3.86 20.47 3.24
N GLU A 63 -2.94 19.56 3.63
CA GLU A 63 -3.15 18.69 4.78
C GLU A 63 -3.12 19.47 6.10
N GLN A 64 -4.09 19.21 7.00
CA GLN A 64 -4.13 19.82 8.32
C GLN A 64 -3.22 19.07 9.29
N VAL A 65 -2.44 19.82 10.08
CA VAL A 65 -1.43 19.29 11.00
C VAL A 65 -1.44 20.04 12.34
N VAL A 66 -0.92 19.39 13.38
CA VAL A 66 -0.61 20.04 14.66
C VAL A 66 0.83 20.52 14.64
N LEU A 67 1.11 21.74 15.08
CA LEU A 67 2.45 22.26 15.31
C LEU A 67 2.79 22.16 16.79
N LEU A 68 3.99 21.65 17.07
CA LEU A 68 4.58 21.58 18.41
C LEU A 68 5.80 22.50 18.44
N SER A 69 5.64 23.70 19.01
CA SER A 69 6.65 24.75 19.02
C SER A 69 7.51 24.69 20.27
N LEU A 70 8.82 24.47 20.13
CA LEU A 70 9.73 24.44 21.27
C LEU A 70 9.81 25.84 21.92
N GLY A 71 9.41 25.93 23.19
CA GLY A 71 9.36 27.20 23.93
C GLY A 71 8.35 28.22 23.39
N GLY A 72 7.42 27.82 22.52
CA GLY A 72 6.45 28.73 21.89
C GLY A 72 7.02 29.52 20.70
N ASN A 73 8.20 29.14 20.19
CA ASN A 73 8.76 29.69 18.95
C ASN A 73 8.35 28.83 17.75
N LEU A 74 7.65 29.43 16.79
CA LEU A 74 7.21 28.76 15.56
C LEU A 74 8.36 28.40 14.60
N GLU A 75 9.51 29.06 14.71
CA GLU A 75 10.69 28.77 13.89
C GLU A 75 11.35 27.43 14.24
N THR A 76 11.10 26.92 15.46
CA THR A 76 11.63 25.65 15.97
C THR A 76 10.52 24.61 16.14
N ALA A 77 9.40 24.81 15.44
CA ALA A 77 8.26 23.92 15.52
C ALA A 77 8.50 22.61 14.77
N PHE A 78 7.75 21.59 15.16
CA PHE A 78 7.60 20.35 14.40
C PHE A 78 6.15 20.21 13.95
N ALA A 79 5.94 19.80 12.71
CA ALA A 79 4.61 19.43 12.23
C ALA A 79 4.31 17.97 12.60
N LEU A 80 3.12 17.70 13.13
CA LEU A 80 2.60 16.37 13.40
C LEU A 80 1.37 16.15 12.50
N PRO A 81 1.54 15.49 11.34
CA PRO A 81 0.42 14.98 10.57
C PRO A 81 -0.30 13.84 11.34
N ALA A 82 -1.62 13.68 11.26
CA ALA A 82 -2.58 14.40 10.40
C ALA A 82 -3.91 14.64 11.13
N ILE A 83 -4.65 15.66 10.68
CA ILE A 83 -6.01 15.96 11.13
C ILE A 83 -6.94 15.85 9.92
N TYR A 84 -8.04 15.09 10.05
CA TYR A 84 -9.08 15.05 9.02
C TYR A 84 -9.74 16.42 8.85
N SER A 85 -10.13 16.72 7.61
CA SER A 85 -10.80 17.97 7.25
C SER A 85 -11.91 17.73 6.24
N ASN A 86 -12.70 18.75 5.92
CA ASN A 86 -13.70 18.64 4.84
C ASN A 86 -13.06 18.38 3.47
N GLN A 87 -11.80 18.80 3.26
CA GLN A 87 -11.06 18.53 2.02
C GLN A 87 -10.50 17.09 2.01
N PHE A 88 -10.09 16.59 3.17
CA PHE A 88 -9.49 15.27 3.36
C PHE A 88 -10.22 14.53 4.49
N ALA A 89 -11.41 14.01 4.16
CA ALA A 89 -12.27 13.29 5.10
C ALA A 89 -11.69 11.89 5.42
N PRO A 90 -12.08 11.26 6.54
CA PRO A 90 -11.71 9.88 6.81
C PRO A 90 -12.19 8.93 5.70
N PRO A 91 -11.35 7.99 5.23
CA PRO A 91 -11.70 7.06 4.15
C PRO A 91 -12.70 5.98 4.59
N SER A 92 -12.93 5.80 5.89
CA SER A 92 -13.84 4.78 6.43
C SER A 92 -14.57 5.27 7.68
N THR A 93 -15.71 4.66 7.94
CA THR A 93 -16.51 4.83 9.17
C THR A 93 -16.61 3.55 9.99
N SER A 94 -15.89 2.48 9.58
CA SER A 94 -15.81 1.25 10.37
C SER A 94 -15.18 1.53 11.73
N ALA A 95 -15.71 0.90 12.77
CA ALA A 95 -15.19 1.01 14.13
C ALA A 95 -13.85 0.28 14.30
N ASP A 96 -13.59 -0.74 13.48
CA ASP A 96 -12.49 -1.69 13.67
C ASP A 96 -11.50 -1.72 12.50
N ALA A 97 -11.89 -1.25 11.31
CA ALA A 97 -11.04 -1.36 10.13
C ALA A 97 -9.81 -0.46 10.19
N CYS A 98 -8.68 -0.99 9.72
CA CYS A 98 -7.51 -0.19 9.37
C CYS A 98 -7.52 0.05 7.86
N VAL A 99 -7.72 1.30 7.43
CA VAL A 99 -7.85 1.68 6.02
C VAL A 99 -6.79 2.70 5.62
N THR A 100 -6.16 2.47 4.48
CA THR A 100 -5.29 3.41 3.80
C THR A 100 -5.75 3.57 2.34
N GLU A 101 -6.13 4.80 1.99
CA GLU A 101 -6.49 5.20 0.62
C GLU A 101 -5.37 6.05 0.02
N HIS A 102 -5.05 5.77 -1.24
CA HIS A 102 -4.06 6.50 -2.03
C HIS A 102 -4.72 7.32 -3.15
N PRO A 103 -4.10 8.42 -3.60
CA PRO A 103 -4.71 9.35 -4.56
C PRO A 103 -4.96 8.76 -5.96
N ASP A 104 -4.36 7.63 -6.29
CA ASP A 104 -4.58 6.88 -7.53
C ASP A 104 -5.72 5.84 -7.41
N GLY A 105 -6.40 5.78 -6.27
CA GLY A 105 -7.43 4.79 -5.95
C GLY A 105 -6.89 3.51 -5.32
N GLY A 106 -5.58 3.42 -5.09
CA GLY A 106 -4.98 2.32 -4.32
C GLY A 106 -5.58 2.23 -2.93
N TRP A 107 -5.95 1.03 -2.49
CA TRP A 107 -6.67 0.82 -1.25
C TRP A 107 -6.12 -0.40 -0.50
N PHE A 108 -5.80 -0.20 0.77
CA PHE A 108 -5.34 -1.24 1.69
C PHE A 108 -6.21 -1.23 2.93
N GLU A 109 -6.93 -2.31 3.17
CA GLU A 109 -7.88 -2.41 4.29
C GLU A 109 -7.75 -3.74 5.01
N TYR A 110 -7.69 -3.71 6.33
CA TYR A 110 -7.97 -4.89 7.15
C TYR A 110 -9.22 -4.64 7.98
N GLU A 111 -10.22 -5.52 7.85
CA GLU A 111 -11.50 -5.44 8.57
C GLU A 111 -11.65 -6.65 9.51
N PRO A 112 -11.43 -6.48 10.83
CA PRO A 112 -11.56 -7.55 11.82
C PRO A 112 -12.92 -8.23 11.83
N ALA A 113 -14.02 -7.51 11.56
CA ALA A 113 -15.36 -8.08 11.56
C ALA A 113 -15.54 -9.21 10.53
N THR A 114 -14.79 -9.16 9.43
CA THR A 114 -14.80 -10.18 8.36
C THR A 114 -13.50 -10.98 8.28
N GLY A 115 -12.46 -10.57 9.02
CA GLY A 115 -11.10 -11.10 8.90
C GLY A 115 -10.44 -10.83 7.54
N ARG A 116 -11.00 -9.92 6.73
CA ARG A 116 -10.57 -9.71 5.34
C ARG A 116 -9.45 -8.67 5.27
N TRP A 117 -8.34 -9.06 4.64
CA TRP A 117 -7.37 -8.11 4.12
C TRP A 117 -7.66 -7.85 2.64
N TYR A 118 -7.95 -6.60 2.30
CA TYR A 118 -8.39 -6.18 0.98
C TYR A 118 -7.41 -5.18 0.36
N VAL A 119 -6.82 -5.60 -0.76
CA VAL A 119 -5.93 -4.78 -1.59
C VAL A 119 -6.60 -4.61 -2.96
N ARG A 120 -6.90 -3.38 -3.36
CA ARG A 120 -7.55 -3.08 -4.65
C ARG A 120 -7.06 -1.76 -5.25
N GLY A 121 -7.43 -1.51 -6.51
CA GLY A 121 -7.14 -0.26 -7.19
C GLY A 121 -5.68 -0.06 -7.59
N ILE A 122 -4.83 -1.07 -7.38
CA ILE A 122 -3.41 -1.04 -7.75
C ILE A 122 -3.20 -1.50 -9.19
N LYS A 123 -2.16 -0.98 -9.85
CA LYS A 123 -1.75 -1.40 -11.21
C LYS A 123 -0.84 -2.62 -11.20
N SER A 124 -0.01 -2.79 -10.19
CA SER A 124 0.95 -3.89 -10.07
C SER A 124 1.22 -4.24 -8.62
N MET A 125 1.55 -5.51 -8.38
CA MET A 125 2.03 -6.02 -7.09
C MET A 125 3.29 -6.86 -7.34
N VAL A 126 4.34 -6.60 -6.56
CA VAL A 126 5.58 -7.38 -6.59
C VAL A 126 5.85 -7.87 -5.17
N ILE A 127 6.05 -9.18 -5.03
CA ILE A 127 6.45 -9.81 -3.77
C ILE A 127 7.79 -10.50 -4.03
N GLU A 128 8.84 -10.01 -3.39
CA GLU A 128 10.20 -10.53 -3.52
C GLU A 128 10.65 -11.09 -2.17
N ALA A 129 11.10 -12.35 -2.17
CA ALA A 129 11.66 -13.01 -1.01
C ALA A 129 12.89 -13.82 -1.44
N ALA A 130 13.99 -13.71 -0.68
CA ALA A 130 15.25 -14.35 -1.02
C ALA A 130 15.27 -15.86 -0.77
N ASP A 131 14.43 -16.34 0.15
CA ASP A 131 14.38 -17.75 0.55
C ASP A 131 13.13 -18.44 0.00
N ASN A 132 11.94 -18.08 0.50
CA ASN A 132 10.69 -18.70 0.05
C ASN A 132 9.47 -17.76 0.15
N ILE A 133 8.43 -18.09 -0.63
CA ILE A 133 7.07 -17.57 -0.50
C ILE A 133 6.14 -18.77 -0.31
N THR A 134 5.33 -18.76 0.75
CA THR A 134 4.37 -19.83 1.06
C THR A 134 2.95 -19.26 1.18
N LEU A 135 2.01 -19.80 0.39
CA LEU A 135 0.58 -19.46 0.45
C LEU A 135 -0.21 -20.67 0.96
N LYS A 136 -0.81 -20.56 2.15
CA LYS A 136 -1.62 -21.61 2.79
C LYS A 136 -3.07 -21.14 2.91
N THR A 137 -3.96 -21.82 2.22
CA THR A 137 -5.40 -21.51 2.16
C THR A 137 -6.16 -22.80 1.86
N SER A 138 -7.44 -22.87 2.21
CA SER A 138 -8.31 -23.98 1.80
C SER A 138 -8.58 -23.96 0.29
N GLU A 139 -8.58 -22.78 -0.32
CA GLU A 139 -8.79 -22.58 -1.75
C GLU A 139 -7.88 -21.47 -2.27
N PHE A 140 -7.17 -21.73 -3.36
CA PHE A 140 -6.33 -20.76 -4.05
C PHE A 140 -6.91 -20.50 -5.44
N VAL A 141 -7.51 -19.31 -5.61
CA VAL A 141 -8.10 -18.86 -6.88
C VAL A 141 -7.15 -17.88 -7.56
N LEU A 142 -6.82 -18.15 -8.82
CA LEU A 142 -5.99 -17.28 -9.66
C LEU A 142 -6.75 -16.95 -10.95
N GLU A 143 -7.09 -15.68 -11.13
CA GLU A 143 -7.73 -15.17 -12.33
C GLU A 143 -6.77 -14.25 -13.08
N ALA A 144 -6.34 -14.68 -14.27
CA ALA A 144 -5.48 -13.91 -15.15
C ALA A 144 -5.59 -14.42 -16.59
N ASP A 145 -5.43 -13.52 -17.57
CA ASP A 145 -5.36 -13.90 -18.99
C ASP A 145 -4.14 -14.80 -19.29
N ARG A 146 -3.05 -14.62 -18.53
CA ARG A 146 -1.83 -15.40 -18.69
C ARG A 146 -1.08 -15.58 -17.37
N THR A 147 -0.80 -16.83 -17.03
CA THR A 147 0.09 -17.23 -15.94
C THR A 147 1.43 -17.70 -16.49
N ARG A 148 2.54 -17.25 -15.88
CA ARG A 148 3.91 -17.70 -16.24
C ARG A 148 4.61 -18.20 -14.99
N ILE A 149 5.08 -19.45 -15.03
CA ILE A 149 5.89 -20.06 -13.98
C ILE A 149 7.23 -20.42 -14.62
N ASN A 150 8.28 -19.72 -14.23
CA ASN A 150 9.63 -19.89 -14.79
C ASN A 150 10.47 -20.81 -13.87
N SER A 151 9.88 -21.91 -13.43
CA SER A 151 10.50 -22.88 -12.53
C SER A 151 9.98 -24.28 -12.84
N GLU A 152 10.62 -25.29 -12.25
CA GLU A 152 10.01 -26.60 -12.14
C GLU A 152 8.71 -26.51 -11.32
N VAL A 153 7.73 -27.32 -11.67
CA VAL A 153 6.40 -27.32 -11.05
C VAL A 153 6.05 -28.73 -10.61
N VAL A 154 5.70 -28.87 -9.34
CA VAL A 154 5.13 -30.10 -8.78
C VAL A 154 3.67 -29.83 -8.43
N ILE A 155 2.76 -30.60 -9.04
CA ILE A 155 1.33 -30.56 -8.74
C ILE A 155 0.94 -31.91 -8.14
N ASN A 156 0.46 -31.88 -6.90
CA ASN A 156 -0.08 -33.06 -6.23
C ASN A 156 -1.60 -33.06 -6.35
N GLY A 157 -2.17 -34.19 -6.74
CA GLY A 157 -3.61 -34.33 -7.01
C GLY A 157 -3.95 -34.33 -8.50
N GLY A 158 -5.23 -34.27 -8.82
CA GLY A 158 -5.71 -34.22 -10.20
C GLY A 158 -5.49 -32.85 -10.83
N VAL A 159 -5.22 -32.84 -12.14
CA VAL A 159 -5.20 -31.63 -12.96
C VAL A 159 -6.35 -31.71 -13.95
N THR A 160 -7.25 -30.72 -13.89
CA THR A 160 -8.27 -30.52 -14.91
C THR A 160 -7.90 -29.28 -15.71
N GLN A 161 -7.67 -29.46 -17.00
CA GLN A 161 -7.35 -28.39 -17.94
C GLN A 161 -8.46 -28.30 -19.00
N GLY A 162 -8.77 -27.08 -19.44
CA GLY A 162 -9.77 -26.82 -20.47
C GLY A 162 -9.54 -25.46 -21.13
N GLY A 163 -10.40 -25.10 -22.08
CA GLY A 163 -10.34 -23.81 -22.79
C GLY A 163 -9.21 -23.68 -23.82
N GLY A 164 -8.49 -24.76 -24.12
CA GLY A 164 -7.41 -24.77 -25.11
C GLY A 164 -6.61 -26.09 -25.11
N ALA A 165 -5.56 -26.15 -25.93
CA ALA A 165 -4.68 -27.32 -26.01
C ALA A 165 -3.64 -27.34 -24.87
N MET A 166 -3.39 -28.53 -24.31
CA MET A 166 -2.25 -28.76 -23.41
C MET A 166 -1.02 -29.14 -24.25
N SER A 167 -0.05 -28.24 -24.40
CA SER A 167 1.19 -28.50 -25.13
C SER A 167 2.38 -28.70 -24.18
N SER A 168 3.16 -29.75 -24.43
CA SER A 168 4.45 -29.99 -23.78
C SER A 168 5.53 -30.08 -24.85
N ASN A 169 6.47 -29.14 -24.85
CA ASN A 169 7.57 -29.06 -25.82
C ASN A 169 7.10 -29.11 -27.29
N GLY A 170 5.96 -28.48 -27.60
CA GLY A 170 5.39 -28.46 -28.95
C GLY A 170 4.49 -29.65 -29.29
N ILE A 171 4.38 -30.65 -28.42
CA ILE A 171 3.45 -31.78 -28.59
C ILE A 171 2.16 -31.49 -27.85
N VAL A 172 1.04 -31.47 -28.58
CA VAL A 172 -0.30 -31.35 -28.00
C VAL A 172 -0.70 -32.72 -27.44
N VAL A 173 -0.85 -32.81 -26.12
CA VAL A 173 -0.93 -34.08 -25.38
C VAL A 173 -2.12 -34.94 -25.82
N ASP A 174 -3.28 -34.32 -26.04
CA ASP A 174 -4.52 -34.99 -26.42
C ASP A 174 -4.66 -35.23 -27.94
N ALA A 175 -3.77 -34.67 -28.75
CA ALA A 175 -3.81 -34.79 -30.21
C ALA A 175 -2.52 -35.37 -30.82
N HIS A 176 -1.59 -35.84 -29.99
CA HIS A 176 -0.30 -36.32 -30.49
C HIS A 176 -0.43 -37.61 -31.31
N GLN A 177 0.48 -37.78 -32.26
CA GLN A 177 0.55 -38.94 -33.13
C GLN A 177 1.95 -39.55 -33.06
N HIS A 178 2.04 -40.85 -33.36
CA HIS A 178 3.29 -41.58 -33.44
C HIS A 178 3.62 -41.89 -34.90
N THR A 179 4.90 -41.75 -35.27
CA THR A 179 5.44 -42.14 -36.57
C THR A 179 6.17 -43.49 -36.46
N GLY A 180 6.58 -44.07 -37.58
CA GLY A 180 7.38 -45.31 -37.60
C GLY A 180 6.57 -46.62 -37.61
N VAL A 181 5.23 -46.55 -37.58
CA VAL A 181 4.33 -47.69 -37.72
C VAL A 181 3.10 -47.30 -38.57
N LEU A 182 2.55 -48.27 -39.31
CA LEU A 182 1.27 -48.11 -40.00
C LEU A 182 0.13 -48.11 -38.98
N LYS A 183 -0.79 -47.15 -39.09
CA LYS A 183 -1.98 -47.08 -38.23
C LYS A 183 -2.84 -48.35 -38.45
N GLY A 184 -3.20 -49.01 -37.36
CA GLY A 184 -4.15 -50.13 -37.40
C GLY A 184 -5.55 -49.69 -37.81
N GLY A 185 -6.34 -50.62 -38.36
CA GLY A 185 -7.73 -50.37 -38.76
C GLY A 185 -8.74 -50.34 -37.61
N ASP A 186 -8.37 -50.89 -36.44
CA ASP A 186 -9.23 -51.06 -35.27
C ASP A 186 -8.67 -50.34 -34.03
N THR A 187 -9.53 -50.03 -33.05
CA THR A 187 -9.13 -49.48 -31.74
C THR A 187 -8.53 -50.59 -30.87
N THR A 188 -7.28 -50.42 -30.45
CA THR A 188 -6.49 -51.46 -29.77
C THR A 188 -6.69 -51.52 -28.25
N GLY A 189 -7.82 -51.03 -27.72
CA GLY A 189 -8.00 -50.69 -26.31
C GLY A 189 -7.67 -49.21 -26.04
N GLY A 190 -7.66 -48.77 -24.78
CA GLY A 190 -7.66 -47.33 -24.42
C GLY A 190 -6.65 -46.45 -25.19
N PRO A 191 -6.90 -45.15 -25.34
CA PRO A 191 -7.83 -44.36 -24.52
C PRO A 191 -9.11 -44.01 -25.30
N VAL A 192 -10.27 -44.39 -24.78
CA VAL A 192 -11.51 -43.64 -25.05
C VAL A 192 -11.62 -42.53 -24.02
#